data_AF-A0A8C2FD09-F1
#
_entry.id   AF-A0A8C2FD09-F1
#
_cell.length_a   1.000
_cell.length_b   1.000
_cell.length_c   1.000
_cell.angle_alpha   90.00
_cell.angle_beta   90.00
_cell.angle_gamma   90.00
#
_symmetry.space_group_name_H-M   'P 1'
#
loop_
_entity.id
_entity.type
_entity.pdbx_description
1 polymer ?
#
loop_
_entity_poly.entity_id
_entity_poly.type
_entity_poly.pdbx_seq_one_letter_code
_entity_poly.pdbx_strand_id
1 'polypeptide(L)'
;MLPCVCRLQPVLALLFFTLFTQGENCPATCLCPDPHTVDCSGRGLTRLPDEIPLDVRRLLLADNWIPRIPSDFLVLYSDLVYLDLRNNSLSHIEPDAFIGLTSLRELELERNALSGLQVGAL
;
A
#
# COMPACT_ATOMS: atom_id res chain seq x y z
N MET A 1 28.52 3.58 1.57
CA MET A 1 28.09 4.76 2.35
C MET A 1 26.70 4.47 2.89
N LEU A 2 26.37 4.40 4.17
CA LEU A 2 27.00 3.80 5.35
C LEU A 2 26.09 2.61 5.77
N PRO A 3 26.60 1.62 6.51
CA PRO A 3 25.87 0.40 6.85
C PRO A 3 24.94 0.58 8.06
N CYS A 4 23.93 -0.29 8.11
CA CYS A 4 22.99 -0.50 9.21
C CYS A 4 23.74 -0.61 10.56
N VAL A 5 23.64 0.40 11.43
CA VAL A 5 24.23 0.34 12.78
C VAL A 5 23.24 -0.35 13.70
N CYS A 6 23.27 -1.68 13.66
CA CYS A 6 22.72 -2.52 14.69
C CYS A 6 23.82 -2.78 15.74
N ARG A 7 23.56 -2.40 16.99
CA ARG A 7 24.29 -2.76 18.24
C ARG A 7 25.53 -1.92 18.60
N LEU A 8 25.65 -1.69 19.93
CA LEU A 8 26.61 -0.90 20.72
C LEU A 8 26.33 0.62 20.75
N GLN A 9 26.04 1.31 21.85
CA GLN A 9 26.11 1.05 23.30
C GLN A 9 25.03 1.90 24.03
N PRO A 10 24.64 1.55 25.27
CA PRO A 10 23.67 2.31 26.05
C PRO A 10 24.28 3.65 26.50
N VAL A 11 23.49 4.53 27.13
CA VAL A 11 23.94 5.71 27.91
C VAL A 11 24.02 7.09 27.20
N LEU A 12 23.36 7.32 26.05
CA LEU A 12 23.09 8.71 25.60
C LEU A 12 21.63 8.96 25.20
N ALA A 13 20.72 8.35 25.93
CA ALA A 13 19.28 8.34 25.66
C ALA A 13 18.52 9.51 26.30
N LEU A 14 18.98 10.77 26.26
CA LEU A 14 18.19 11.87 26.86
C LEU A 14 18.15 13.23 26.14
N LEU A 15 18.77 13.46 24.98
CA LEU A 15 18.68 14.79 24.33
C LEU A 15 18.48 14.81 22.79
N PHE A 16 18.07 13.70 22.18
CA PHE A 16 17.76 13.64 20.72
C PHE A 16 16.54 12.76 20.41
N PHE A 17 15.41 12.98 21.10
CA PHE A 17 14.17 12.20 20.88
C PHE A 17 12.97 13.07 20.45
N THR A 18 13.18 14.14 19.69
CA THR A 18 12.06 14.94 19.16
C THR A 18 12.19 15.28 17.68
N LEU A 19 12.65 14.34 16.84
CA LEU A 19 12.54 14.48 15.38
C LEU A 19 12.30 13.11 14.72
N PHE A 20 11.19 12.47 15.05
CA PHE A 20 10.45 11.66 14.09
C PHE A 20 8.98 11.75 14.50
N THR A 21 8.25 12.68 13.89
CA THR A 21 6.80 12.54 13.75
C THR A 21 6.60 11.29 12.91
N GLN A 22 6.40 10.13 13.54
CA GLN A 22 5.86 8.98 12.83
C GLN A 22 4.55 9.46 12.19
N GLY A 23 4.40 9.27 10.88
CA GLY A 23 3.10 9.45 10.25
C GLY A 23 2.09 8.60 11.04
N GLU A 24 1.08 9.24 11.63
CA GLU A 24 0.37 8.67 12.77
C GLU A 24 -0.43 7.38 12.48
N ASN A 25 -0.49 6.88 11.24
CA ASN A 25 -1.37 5.76 10.87
C ASN A 25 -0.73 4.76 9.89
N CYS A 26 0.53 4.37 10.09
CA CYS A 26 1.12 3.30 9.26
C CYS A 26 0.55 1.92 9.65
N PRO A 27 -0.07 1.15 8.73
CA PRO A 27 -0.58 -0.18 9.05
C PRO A 27 0.50 -1.12 9.59
N ALA A 28 0.20 -1.87 10.65
CA ALA A 28 1.18 -2.66 11.41
C ALA A 28 1.94 -3.72 10.58
N THR A 29 1.35 -4.19 9.49
CA THR A 29 1.96 -5.19 8.58
C THR A 29 2.78 -4.58 7.46
N CYS A 30 2.82 -3.25 7.35
CA CYS A 30 3.39 -2.53 6.21
C CYS A 30 4.53 -1.60 6.66
N LEU A 31 5.23 -1.03 5.68
CA LEU A 31 6.24 0.00 5.87
C LEU A 31 5.77 1.30 5.24
N CYS A 32 6.09 2.43 5.87
CA CYS A 32 5.79 3.74 5.33
C CYS A 32 7.11 4.51 5.12
N PRO A 33 7.76 4.36 3.94
CA PRO A 33 9.09 4.94 3.70
C PRO A 33 9.06 6.47 3.60
N ASP A 34 7.90 7.04 3.29
CA ASP A 34 7.63 8.47 3.25
C ASP A 34 6.16 8.73 3.66
N PRO A 35 5.75 9.99 3.92
CA PRO A 35 4.42 10.32 4.46
C PRO A 35 3.23 9.85 3.62
N HIS A 36 3.41 9.65 2.31
CA HIS A 36 2.31 9.33 1.39
C HIS A 36 2.51 7.98 0.67
N THR A 37 3.45 7.17 1.13
CA THR A 37 3.68 5.81 0.61
C THR A 37 3.38 4.79 1.68
N VAL A 38 2.55 3.81 1.33
CA VAL A 38 2.33 2.60 2.13
C VAL A 38 2.80 1.41 1.33
N ASP A 39 3.81 0.71 1.84
CA ASP A 39 4.43 -0.46 1.24
C ASP A 39 4.11 -1.72 2.04
N CYS A 40 3.19 -2.51 1.51
CA CYS A 40 2.74 -3.78 2.02
C CYS A 40 3.21 -4.95 1.14
N SER A 41 4.25 -4.76 0.32
CA SER A 41 4.72 -5.76 -0.63
C SER A 41 5.34 -6.96 0.07
N GLY A 42 5.09 -8.18 -0.43
CA GLY A 42 5.74 -9.39 0.10
C GLY A 42 5.32 -9.77 1.53
N ARG A 43 4.12 -9.37 1.97
CA ARG A 43 3.64 -9.57 3.36
C ARG A 43 2.73 -10.79 3.52
N GLY A 44 2.53 -11.57 2.46
CA GLY A 44 1.64 -12.74 2.48
C GLY A 44 0.18 -12.37 2.69
N LEU A 45 -0.22 -11.17 2.26
CA LEU A 45 -1.60 -10.70 2.40
C LEU A 45 -2.54 -11.55 1.54
N THR A 46 -3.56 -12.10 2.16
CA THR A 46 -4.64 -12.84 1.48
C THR A 46 -5.90 -11.99 1.26
N ARG A 47 -5.85 -10.73 1.71
CA ARG A 47 -6.89 -9.71 1.61
C ARG A 47 -6.25 -8.31 1.62
N LEU A 48 -7.00 -7.31 1.18
CA LEU A 48 -6.57 -5.91 1.26
C LEU A 48 -6.47 -5.46 2.73
N PRO A 49 -5.51 -4.59 3.10
CA PRO A 49 -5.34 -4.13 4.48
C PRO A 49 -6.40 -3.12 4.88
N ASP A 50 -6.92 -3.20 6.12
CA ASP A 50 -8.11 -2.44 6.55
C ASP A 50 -7.81 -0.97 6.91
N GLU A 51 -6.58 -0.66 7.32
CA GLU A 51 -6.20 0.64 7.86
C GLU A 51 -5.09 1.28 7.00
N ILE A 52 -5.48 2.00 5.96
CA ILE A 52 -4.56 2.80 5.14
C ILE A 52 -4.87 4.29 5.35
N PRO A 53 -3.86 5.16 5.55
CA PRO A 53 -4.06 6.60 5.57
C PRO A 53 -4.80 7.10 4.33
N LEU A 54 -5.82 7.94 4.51
CA LEU A 54 -6.65 8.46 3.40
C LEU A 54 -5.87 9.39 2.46
N ASP A 55 -4.77 9.97 2.93
CA ASP A 55 -3.87 10.85 2.17
C ASP A 55 -2.73 10.08 1.47
N VAL A 56 -2.82 8.75 1.40
CA VAL A 56 -1.85 7.92 0.66
C VAL A 56 -1.87 8.28 -0.83
N ARG A 57 -0.68 8.38 -1.43
CA ARG A 57 -0.49 8.62 -2.86
C ARG A 57 0.10 7.42 -3.58
N ARG A 58 0.82 6.56 -2.87
CA ARG A 58 1.44 5.35 -3.42
C ARG A 58 1.12 4.16 -2.51
N LEU A 59 0.38 3.19 -3.04
CA LEU A 59 0.02 1.98 -2.35
C LEU A 59 0.67 0.78 -3.06
N LEU A 60 1.60 0.13 -2.39
CA LEU A 60 2.34 -1.02 -2.91
C LEU A 60 1.83 -2.29 -2.22
N LEU A 61 1.19 -3.16 -3.00
CA LEU A 61 0.60 -4.43 -2.56
C LEU A 61 1.15 -5.62 -3.36
N ALA A 62 2.28 -5.43 -4.06
CA ALA A 62 2.89 -6.45 -4.89
C ALA A 62 3.32 -7.69 -4.10
N ASP A 63 3.47 -8.82 -4.78
CA ASP A 63 4.00 -10.07 -4.20
C ASP A 63 3.18 -10.58 -3.00
N ASN A 64 1.85 -10.55 -3.14
CA ASN A 64 0.91 -11.04 -2.14
C ASN A 64 -0.03 -12.11 -2.75
N TRP A 65 -1.07 -12.53 -2.02
CA TRP A 65 -2.06 -13.53 -2.45
C TRP A 65 -3.48 -12.98 -2.45
N ILE A 66 -3.65 -11.70 -2.78
CA ILE A 66 -4.96 -11.05 -2.78
C ILE A 66 -5.77 -11.59 -3.97
N PRO A 67 -6.95 -12.19 -3.76
CA PRO A 67 -7.71 -12.82 -4.84
C PRO A 67 -8.74 -11.91 -5.51
N ARG A 68 -9.13 -10.82 -4.82
CA ARG A 68 -10.16 -9.88 -5.31
C ARG A 68 -10.00 -8.47 -4.78
N ILE A 69 -10.57 -7.51 -5.50
CA ILE A 69 -10.75 -6.12 -5.08
C ILE A 69 -12.25 -5.82 -4.98
N PRO A 70 -12.78 -5.52 -3.78
CA PRO A 70 -14.18 -5.15 -3.61
C PRO A 70 -14.40 -3.67 -3.94
N SER A 71 -15.64 -3.33 -4.30
CA SER A 71 -16.05 -2.02 -4.79
C SER A 71 -15.94 -0.88 -3.76
N ASP A 72 -16.03 -1.21 -2.48
CA ASP A 72 -16.01 -0.25 -1.37
C ASP A 72 -14.60 0.08 -0.87
N PHE A 73 -13.60 -0.73 -1.20
CA PHE A 73 -12.25 -0.60 -0.63
C PHE A 73 -11.57 0.71 -1.03
N LEU A 74 -11.65 1.10 -2.31
CA LEU A 74 -10.87 2.23 -2.84
C LEU A 74 -11.67 3.54 -2.94
N VAL A 75 -12.93 3.53 -2.49
CA VAL A 75 -13.87 4.64 -2.73
C VAL A 75 -13.43 5.97 -2.08
N LEU A 76 -12.67 5.90 -0.97
CA LEU A 76 -12.23 7.08 -0.21
C LEU A 76 -10.82 7.57 -0.57
N TYR A 77 -10.11 6.90 -1.47
CA TYR A 77 -8.69 7.18 -1.74
C TYR A 77 -8.49 8.05 -2.99
N SER A 78 -9.13 9.22 -2.99
CA SER A 78 -9.10 10.15 -4.13
C SER A 78 -7.71 10.68 -4.48
N ASP A 79 -6.79 10.69 -3.51
CA ASP A 79 -5.43 11.19 -3.66
C ASP A 79 -4.43 10.13 -4.16
N LEU A 80 -4.87 8.87 -4.32
CA LEU A 80 -4.02 7.78 -4.76
C LEU A 80 -3.57 8.01 -6.22
N VAL A 81 -2.25 8.00 -6.44
CA VAL A 81 -1.62 8.27 -7.74
C VAL A 81 -1.06 6.99 -8.36
N TYR A 82 -0.53 6.09 -7.52
CA TYR A 82 0.14 4.84 -7.94
C TYR A 82 -0.40 3.67 -7.11
N LEU A 83 -0.92 2.65 -7.78
CA LEU A 83 -1.39 1.41 -7.17
C LEU A 83 -0.69 0.21 -7.82
N ASP A 84 0.13 -0.49 -7.04
CA ASP A 84 0.82 -1.70 -7.48
C ASP A 84 0.21 -2.95 -6.84
N LEU A 85 -0.40 -3.78 -7.68
CA LEU A 85 -1.03 -5.05 -7.34
C LEU A 85 -0.39 -6.22 -8.09
N ARG A 86 0.84 -6.04 -8.60
CA ARG A 86 1.52 -7.07 -9.38
C ARG A 86 1.76 -8.33 -8.58
N ASN A 87 1.84 -9.45 -9.28
CA ASN A 87 2.18 -10.74 -8.70
C ASN A 87 1.28 -11.09 -7.49
N ASN A 88 -0.02 -10.89 -7.67
CA ASN A 88 -1.07 -11.32 -6.76
C ASN A 88 -1.84 -12.50 -7.37
N SER A 89 -2.93 -12.91 -6.71
CA SER A 89 -3.83 -13.95 -7.19
C SER A 89 -5.16 -13.37 -7.69
N LEU A 90 -5.19 -12.10 -8.12
CA LEU A 90 -6.42 -11.42 -8.49
C LEU A 90 -7.09 -12.16 -9.66
N SER A 91 -8.28 -12.68 -9.40
CA SER A 91 -9.15 -13.28 -10.42
C SER A 91 -10.44 -12.50 -10.60
N HIS A 92 -10.75 -11.57 -9.69
CA HIS A 92 -11.97 -10.78 -9.72
C HIS A 92 -11.72 -9.35 -9.24
N ILE A 93 -12.20 -8.38 -10.00
CA ILE A 93 -12.28 -6.97 -9.60
C ILE A 93 -13.77 -6.63 -9.71
N GLU A 94 -14.38 -6.21 -8.62
CA GLU A 94 -15.79 -5.83 -8.64
C GLU A 94 -16.00 -4.60 -9.54
N PRO A 95 -17.19 -4.46 -10.16
CA PRO A 95 -17.56 -3.22 -10.83
C PRO A 95 -17.40 -2.02 -9.89
N ASP A 96 -16.99 -0.89 -10.46
CA ASP A 96 -16.76 0.39 -9.82
C ASP A 96 -15.66 0.38 -8.73
N ALA A 97 -14.85 -0.69 -8.64
CA ALA A 97 -13.79 -0.79 -7.64
C ALA A 97 -12.71 0.29 -7.72
N PHE A 98 -12.58 0.99 -8.85
CA PHE A 98 -11.65 2.12 -8.98
C PHE A 98 -12.35 3.49 -9.08
N ILE A 99 -13.68 3.56 -8.87
CA ILE A 99 -14.46 4.80 -9.08
C ILE A 99 -14.01 5.99 -8.20
N GLY A 100 -13.48 5.70 -7.00
CA GLY A 100 -12.97 6.72 -6.08
C GLY A 100 -11.59 7.25 -6.44
N LEU A 101 -10.84 6.57 -7.31
CA LEU A 101 -9.44 6.84 -7.58
C LEU A 101 -9.21 7.95 -8.62
N THR A 102 -9.79 9.12 -8.37
CA THR A 102 -9.83 10.25 -9.32
C THR A 102 -8.45 10.82 -9.70
N SER A 103 -7.42 10.61 -8.87
CA SER A 103 -6.05 11.05 -9.13
C SER A 103 -5.13 9.95 -9.68
N LEU A 104 -5.64 8.73 -9.92
CA LEU A 104 -4.81 7.60 -10.31
C LEU A 104 -4.16 7.83 -11.68
N ARG A 105 -2.85 7.59 -11.74
CA ARG A 105 -2.06 7.74 -12.98
C ARG A 105 -1.46 6.43 -13.43
N GLU A 106 -1.26 5.50 -12.51
CA GLU A 106 -0.60 4.23 -12.77
C GLU A 106 -1.22 3.13 -11.91
N LEU A 107 -1.66 2.07 -12.59
CA LEU A 107 -2.26 0.88 -12.02
C LEU A 107 -1.54 -0.33 -12.61
N GLU A 108 -0.84 -1.07 -11.76
CA GLU A 108 -0.07 -2.24 -12.16
C GLU A 108 -0.75 -3.52 -11.69
N LEU A 109 -1.15 -4.35 -12.66
CA LEU A 109 -1.95 -5.57 -12.46
C LEU A 109 -1.25 -6.80 -13.07
N GLU A 110 -0.01 -6.67 -13.54
CA GLU A 110 0.76 -7.73 -14.17
C GLU A 110 0.87 -8.96 -13.26
N ARG A 111 0.94 -10.15 -13.87
CA ARG A 111 1.09 -11.43 -13.16
C ARG A 111 -0.04 -11.69 -12.15
N ASN A 112 -1.27 -11.40 -12.55
CA ASN A 112 -2.49 -11.83 -11.88
C ASN A 112 -3.25 -12.87 -12.71
N ALA A 113 -4.33 -13.42 -12.18
CA ALA A 113 -5.19 -14.43 -12.82
C ALA A 113 -6.43 -13.80 -13.51
N LEU A 114 -6.34 -12.54 -13.93
CA LEU A 114 -7.44 -11.82 -14.56
C LEU A 114 -7.66 -12.33 -15.98
N SER A 115 -8.87 -12.81 -16.29
CA SER A 115 -9.26 -13.24 -17.65
C SER A 115 -9.64 -12.07 -18.57
N GLY A 116 -9.62 -10.84 -18.05
CA GLY A 116 -9.97 -9.60 -18.73
C GLY A 116 -10.41 -8.53 -17.73
N LEU A 117 -10.21 -7.26 -18.07
CA LEU A 117 -10.73 -6.14 -17.28
C LEU A 117 -12.14 -5.81 -17.77
N GLN A 118 -13.12 -5.77 -16.86
CA GLN A 118 -14.47 -5.35 -17.22
C GLN A 118 -14.50 -3.83 -17.37
N VAL A 119 -15.22 -3.30 -18.36
CA VAL A 119 -15.30 -1.85 -18.61
C VAL A 119 -15.79 -1.08 -17.39
N GLY A 120 -16.68 -1.67 -16.58
CA GLY A 120 -17.16 -1.07 -15.34
C GLY A 120 -16.20 -1.14 -14.16
N ALA A 121 -15.02 -1.77 -14.28
CA ALA A 121 -14.05 -1.73 -13.19
C ALA A 121 -13.33 -0.37 -13.09
N LEU A 122 -13.35 0.42 -14.18
CA LEU A 122 -12.65 1.70 -14.34
C LEU A 122 -13.59 2.90 -14.17
#